data_AF-A0A6A5YMR9-F1
#
_entry.id   AF-A0A6A5YMR9-F1
#
_cell.length_a   1.000
_cell.length_b   1.000
_cell.length_c   1.000
_cell.angle_alpha   90.00
_cell.angle_beta   90.00
_cell.angle_gamma   90.00
#
_symmetry.space_group_name_H-M   'P 1'
#
loop_
_entity.id
_entity.type
_entity.pdbx_description
1 polymer ?
#
loop_
_entity_poly.entity_id
_entity_poly.type
_entity_poly.pdbx_seq_one_letter_code
_entity_poly.pdbx_strand_id
1 'polypeptide(L)'
;MPKAKRKAHSGTDSSPYSKPSAKSSAAHSIFKMNTDLGQHILKNPGVASAIVAKAGLKQSDHVLEVGPGTGNLTVLILKEAKAVTAVEMDPRMAAELTKRVQGKPEEKRLKVLLGDVIKTELPYFDVCISNTPYQISSPLVFKLLSLPNPPRTCVLMFQREFAMRLFAKPGEKLYSRLSVNAQMWARISHVMKVGRNNFNPPPNVESNVVRLEPKFPRPQISYEEWDGLLRICFVRKNRTLRAAFLGTSAVLEMLEANWRLWCAQNDVVVDDTPLTGQEEEVESMEVDQVEEDEWNGFSDAEDELPDFFKEMTQKVKNGANRKKKGRVSEVVREKVRKVLEDETKLADKRARLCDEGDFLKMLYAFNQEGIHFS
;
A
#
# COMPACT_ATOMS: atom_id res chain seq x y z
N MET A 1 4.56 -37.89 -72.13
CA MET A 1 5.93 -38.43 -71.98
C MET A 1 6.88 -37.55 -72.81
N PRO A 2 8.16 -37.33 -72.45
CA PRO A 2 8.71 -36.71 -71.23
C PRO A 2 9.51 -35.40 -71.52
N LYS A 3 10.06 -34.84 -70.43
CA LYS A 3 10.60 -33.47 -70.20
C LYS A 3 11.97 -33.16 -70.85
N ALA A 4 12.27 -31.86 -71.01
CA ALA A 4 13.62 -31.31 -70.85
C ALA A 4 13.60 -30.05 -69.95
N LYS A 5 14.49 -30.05 -68.93
CA LYS A 5 14.62 -29.06 -67.85
C LYS A 5 15.38 -27.81 -68.33
N ARG A 6 14.91 -26.60 -68.03
CA ARG A 6 15.73 -25.38 -68.05
C ARG A 6 16.03 -24.94 -66.61
N LYS A 7 17.32 -24.97 -66.24
CA LYS A 7 17.87 -24.30 -65.05
C LYS A 7 17.99 -22.81 -65.36
N ALA A 8 17.42 -21.95 -64.53
CA ALA A 8 17.75 -20.52 -64.51
C ALA A 8 18.79 -20.29 -63.41
N HIS A 9 19.95 -19.76 -63.79
CA HIS A 9 20.96 -19.21 -62.90
C HIS A 9 20.49 -17.84 -62.41
N SER A 10 20.22 -17.70 -61.11
CA SER A 10 20.20 -16.39 -60.45
C SER A 10 21.60 -16.13 -59.89
N GLY A 11 22.46 -15.50 -60.70
CA GLY A 11 23.71 -14.94 -60.21
C GLY A 11 23.41 -13.73 -59.34
N THR A 12 23.77 -13.80 -58.06
CA THR A 12 23.87 -12.65 -57.18
C THR A 12 25.23 -11.99 -57.43
N ASP A 13 25.24 -10.85 -58.09
CA ASP A 13 26.41 -9.98 -58.18
C ASP A 13 26.72 -9.39 -56.79
N SER A 14 27.63 -10.01 -56.04
CA SER A 14 28.24 -9.39 -54.86
C SER A 14 29.53 -8.69 -55.26
N SER A 15 29.41 -7.40 -55.59
CA SER A 15 30.58 -6.51 -55.76
C SER A 15 31.36 -6.43 -54.43
N PRO A 16 32.69 -6.58 -54.45
CA PRO A 16 33.53 -6.67 -53.25
C PRO A 16 33.71 -5.35 -52.48
N TYR A 17 33.00 -4.28 -52.87
CA TYR A 17 33.09 -2.96 -52.24
C TYR A 17 31.78 -2.46 -51.61
N SER A 18 30.76 -3.31 -51.44
CA SER A 18 29.56 -2.92 -50.70
C SER A 18 29.84 -2.89 -49.18
N LYS A 19 30.08 -1.69 -48.63
CA LYS A 19 30.15 -1.46 -47.19
C LYS A 19 28.80 -1.88 -46.57
N PRO A 20 28.78 -2.72 -45.52
CA PRO A 20 27.54 -3.02 -44.82
C PRO A 20 27.02 -1.73 -44.19
N SER A 21 25.76 -1.38 -44.49
CA SER A 21 25.06 -0.29 -43.83
C SER A 21 24.97 -0.61 -42.34
N ALA A 22 25.85 0.02 -41.56
CA ALA A 22 25.79 -0.02 -40.12
C ALA A 22 24.46 0.59 -39.67
N LYS A 23 23.51 -0.27 -39.28
CA LYS A 23 22.37 0.15 -38.46
C LYS A 23 22.95 0.85 -37.24
N SER A 24 22.55 2.09 -37.01
CA SER A 24 22.96 2.92 -35.87
C SER A 24 22.38 2.38 -34.55
N SER A 25 22.82 1.21 -34.11
CA SER A 25 22.54 0.66 -32.78
C SER A 25 23.72 0.95 -31.86
N ALA A 26 23.90 2.21 -31.48
CA ALA A 26 24.84 2.58 -30.42
C ALA A 26 24.37 3.85 -29.72
N ALA A 27 23.73 3.68 -28.55
CA ALA A 27 23.74 4.62 -27.41
C ALA A 27 22.93 4.16 -26.18
N HIS A 28 22.10 3.10 -26.24
CA HIS A 28 21.25 2.70 -25.10
C HIS A 28 21.53 1.33 -24.48
N SER A 29 22.62 0.65 -24.87
CA SER A 29 22.97 -0.69 -24.38
C SER A 29 23.88 -0.72 -23.13
N ILE A 30 24.02 0.39 -22.39
CA ILE A 30 24.90 0.46 -21.21
C ILE A 30 24.14 0.27 -19.88
N PHE A 31 22.82 0.40 -19.86
CA PHE A 31 22.01 0.20 -18.65
C PHE A 31 21.11 -1.03 -18.77
N LYS A 32 21.53 -2.15 -18.18
CA LYS A 32 20.63 -3.26 -17.89
C LYS A 32 19.68 -2.81 -16.80
N MET A 33 18.41 -2.61 -17.14
CA MET A 33 17.37 -2.29 -16.17
C MET A 33 17.27 -3.43 -15.16
N ASN A 34 17.23 -3.07 -13.88
CA ASN A 34 17.02 -4.04 -12.84
C ASN A 34 15.51 -4.23 -12.63
N THR A 35 14.96 -5.23 -13.29
CA THR A 35 13.54 -5.60 -13.16
C THR A 35 13.19 -6.06 -11.75
N ASP A 36 14.16 -6.61 -11.01
CA ASP A 36 13.96 -7.06 -9.63
C ASP A 36 13.76 -5.87 -8.67
N LEU A 37 14.28 -4.70 -9.04
CA LEU A 37 14.00 -3.41 -8.39
C LEU A 37 12.77 -2.69 -8.98
N GLY A 38 12.02 -3.34 -9.87
CA GLY A 38 10.79 -2.79 -10.45
C GLY A 38 11.03 -1.66 -11.45
N GLN A 39 12.23 -1.57 -12.03
CA GLN A 39 12.61 -0.50 -12.95
C GLN A 39 11.92 -0.66 -14.33
N HIS A 40 10.74 -0.04 -14.46
CA HIS A 40 9.99 0.07 -15.72
C HIS A 40 9.92 1.52 -16.17
N ILE A 41 10.74 1.91 -17.15
CA ILE A 41 10.80 3.29 -17.60
C ILE A 41 9.61 3.62 -18.50
N LEU A 42 8.83 4.63 -18.14
CA LEU A 42 7.80 5.19 -19.00
C LEU A 42 8.45 5.86 -20.23
N LYS A 43 8.28 5.25 -21.41
CA LYS A 43 8.88 5.72 -22.67
C LYS A 43 7.94 6.56 -23.53
N ASN A 44 6.62 6.47 -23.32
CA ASN A 44 5.66 7.18 -24.16
C ASN A 44 5.55 8.66 -23.71
N PRO A 45 6.01 9.63 -24.53
CA PRO A 45 5.97 11.05 -24.17
C PRO A 45 4.54 11.60 -24.08
N GLY A 46 3.60 11.05 -24.84
CA GLY A 46 2.19 11.44 -24.77
C GLY A 46 1.55 11.07 -23.42
N VAL A 47 1.86 9.89 -22.89
CA VAL A 47 1.40 9.48 -21.56
C VAL A 47 2.04 10.34 -20.48
N ALA A 48 3.35 10.58 -20.55
CA ALA A 48 4.05 11.43 -19.59
C ALA A 48 3.49 12.86 -19.58
N SER A 49 3.25 13.44 -20.76
CA SER A 49 2.64 14.78 -20.89
C SER A 49 1.22 14.81 -20.34
N ALA A 50 0.42 13.76 -20.59
CA ALA A 50 -0.92 13.65 -20.04
C ALA A 50 -0.93 13.54 -18.50
N ILE A 51 0.04 12.86 -17.89
CA ILE A 51 0.20 12.79 -16.43
C ILE A 51 0.47 14.19 -15.85
N VAL A 52 1.45 14.91 -16.41
CA VAL A 52 1.82 16.27 -15.94
C VAL A 52 0.65 17.23 -16.11
N ALA A 53 0.01 17.26 -17.28
CA ALA A 53 -1.15 18.11 -17.53
C ALA A 53 -2.31 17.82 -16.56
N LYS A 54 -2.56 16.53 -16.25
CA LYS A 54 -3.60 16.13 -15.29
C LYS A 54 -3.18 16.31 -13.83
N ALA A 55 -1.93 16.64 -13.52
CA ALA A 55 -1.52 16.98 -12.15
C ALA A 55 -1.98 18.38 -11.74
N GLY A 56 -2.28 19.26 -12.71
CA GLY A 56 -2.72 20.62 -12.41
C GLY A 56 -1.66 21.38 -11.61
N LEU A 57 -0.43 21.37 -12.13
CA LEU A 57 0.71 22.08 -11.53
C LEU A 57 0.52 23.59 -11.64
N LYS A 58 0.96 24.30 -10.60
CA LYS A 58 1.11 25.76 -10.60
C LYS A 58 2.58 26.10 -10.75
N GLN A 59 2.87 27.26 -11.32
CA GLN A 59 4.25 27.77 -11.45
C GLN A 59 4.96 27.98 -10.11
N SER A 60 4.20 28.08 -9.01
CA SER A 60 4.72 28.18 -7.65
C SER A 60 5.03 26.83 -7.01
N ASP A 61 4.50 25.73 -7.56
CA ASP A 61 4.53 24.42 -6.90
C ASP A 61 5.96 23.86 -6.86
N HIS A 62 6.33 23.34 -5.70
CA HIS A 62 7.46 22.43 -5.53
C HIS A 62 6.96 21.00 -5.66
N VAL A 63 7.51 20.25 -6.62
CA VAL A 63 7.10 18.88 -6.90
C VAL A 63 8.07 17.87 -6.32
N LEU A 64 7.55 16.87 -5.62
CA LEU A 64 8.28 15.65 -5.29
C LEU A 64 8.10 14.62 -6.41
N GLU A 65 9.20 14.08 -6.92
CA GLU A 65 9.20 12.95 -7.83
C GLU A 65 9.89 11.74 -7.19
N VAL A 66 9.18 10.62 -7.10
CA VAL A 66 9.73 9.38 -6.55
C VAL A 66 10.08 8.44 -7.70
N GLY A 67 11.33 8.01 -7.78
CA GLY A 67 11.82 7.15 -8.87
C GLY A 67 11.78 7.84 -10.24
N PRO A 68 12.53 8.94 -10.43
CA PRO A 68 12.55 9.67 -11.71
C PRO A 68 13.09 8.84 -12.90
N GLY A 69 13.86 7.78 -12.63
CA GLY A 69 14.51 6.97 -13.66
C GLY A 69 15.41 7.85 -14.55
N THR A 70 15.22 7.78 -15.88
CA THR A 70 15.99 8.60 -16.83
C THR A 70 15.50 10.05 -16.96
N GLY A 71 14.51 10.47 -16.17
CA GLY A 71 14.05 11.85 -16.13
C GLY A 71 13.04 12.25 -17.21
N ASN A 72 12.36 11.27 -17.84
CA ASN A 72 11.35 11.56 -18.87
C ASN A 72 10.18 12.38 -18.33
N LEU A 73 9.77 12.14 -17.08
CA LEU A 73 8.71 12.89 -16.42
C LEU A 73 9.28 14.16 -15.77
N THR A 74 10.44 14.08 -15.11
CA THR A 74 11.14 15.22 -14.50
C THR A 74 11.25 16.42 -15.42
N VAL A 75 11.70 16.24 -16.68
CA VAL A 75 11.88 17.36 -17.62
C VAL A 75 10.56 18.00 -18.06
N LEU A 76 9.44 17.27 -17.98
CA LEU A 76 8.12 17.83 -18.25
C LEU A 76 7.60 18.58 -17.03
N ILE A 77 7.80 18.04 -15.83
CA ILE A 77 7.45 18.70 -14.57
C ILE A 77 8.20 20.03 -14.43
N LEU A 78 9.51 20.05 -14.73
CA LEU A 78 10.35 21.26 -14.65
C LEU A 78 9.91 22.39 -15.61
N LYS A 79 9.08 22.09 -16.62
CA LYS A 79 8.51 23.15 -17.49
C LYS A 79 7.35 23.88 -16.84
N GLU A 80 6.64 23.25 -15.92
CA GLU A 80 5.40 23.76 -15.34
C GLU A 80 5.52 24.13 -13.85
N ALA A 81 6.51 23.57 -13.15
CA ALA A 81 6.73 23.77 -11.72
C ALA A 81 7.90 24.71 -11.39
N LYS A 82 7.89 25.24 -10.16
CA LYS A 82 8.98 26.08 -9.62
C LYS A 82 10.27 25.29 -9.43
N ALA A 83 10.15 24.10 -8.85
CA ALA A 83 11.27 23.23 -8.53
C ALA A 83 10.81 21.77 -8.42
N VAL A 84 11.75 20.84 -8.59
CA VAL A 84 11.55 19.41 -8.41
C VAL A 84 12.57 18.85 -7.43
N THR A 85 12.11 18.14 -6.41
CA THR A 85 12.95 17.22 -5.64
C THR A 85 12.70 15.81 -6.15
N ALA A 86 13.70 15.15 -6.69
CA ALA A 86 13.62 13.77 -7.14
C ALA A 86 14.32 12.86 -6.14
N VAL A 87 13.64 11.83 -5.64
CA VAL A 87 14.22 10.79 -4.76
C VAL A 87 14.46 9.55 -5.58
N GLU A 88 15.71 9.12 -5.66
CA GLU A 88 16.14 7.97 -6.46
C GLU A 88 17.01 7.03 -5.64
N MET A 89 16.70 5.73 -5.70
CA MET A 89 17.47 4.70 -5.01
C MET A 89 18.70 4.32 -5.82
N ASP A 90 18.61 4.25 -7.15
CA ASP A 90 19.71 3.84 -8.02
C ASP A 90 20.64 5.03 -8.34
N PRO A 91 21.88 5.07 -7.81
CA PRO A 91 22.79 6.18 -8.06
C PRO A 91 23.11 6.39 -9.54
N ARG A 92 23.01 5.33 -10.36
CA ARG A 92 23.25 5.40 -11.80
C ARG A 92 22.15 6.18 -12.53
N MET A 93 20.89 5.99 -12.13
CA MET A 93 19.76 6.73 -12.68
C MET A 93 19.80 8.20 -12.26
N ALA A 94 20.17 8.46 -11.01
CA ALA A 94 20.38 9.81 -10.52
C ALA A 94 21.47 10.57 -11.30
N ALA A 95 22.58 9.90 -11.60
CA ALA A 95 23.65 10.48 -12.42
C ALA A 95 23.19 10.79 -13.85
N GLU A 96 22.43 9.87 -14.48
CA GLU A 96 21.87 10.07 -15.82
C GLU A 96 20.87 11.24 -15.85
N LEU A 97 20.00 11.33 -14.85
CA LEU A 97 19.08 12.46 -14.69
C LEU A 97 19.83 13.79 -14.53
N THR A 98 20.87 13.82 -13.69
CA THR A 98 21.68 15.03 -13.46
C THR A 98 22.36 15.46 -14.75
N LYS A 99 22.98 14.53 -15.48
CA LYS A 99 23.59 14.77 -16.79
C LYS A 99 22.57 15.29 -17.81
N ARG A 100 21.33 14.80 -17.77
CA ARG A 100 20.26 15.21 -18.70
C ARG A 100 19.87 16.68 -18.57
N VAL A 101 19.97 17.26 -17.37
CA VAL A 101 19.67 18.68 -17.12
C VAL A 101 20.90 19.58 -17.05
N GLN A 102 22.10 18.99 -17.01
CA GLN A 102 23.36 19.71 -16.90
C GLN A 102 23.53 20.80 -17.97
N GLY A 103 23.90 22.00 -17.54
CA GLY A 103 24.08 23.17 -18.39
C GLY A 103 22.78 23.84 -18.84
N LYS A 104 21.62 23.39 -18.37
CA LYS A 104 20.30 23.95 -18.72
C LYS A 104 19.70 24.73 -17.55
N PRO A 105 18.77 25.68 -17.79
CA PRO A 105 18.10 26.43 -16.72
C PRO A 105 17.38 25.55 -15.68
N GLU A 106 16.95 24.36 -16.09
CA GLU A 106 16.31 23.35 -15.25
C GLU A 106 17.23 22.78 -14.17
N GLU A 107 18.55 22.78 -14.37
CA GLU A 107 19.53 22.23 -13.42
C GLU A 107 19.40 22.88 -12.04
N LYS A 108 19.25 24.20 -11.99
CA LYS A 108 19.10 24.97 -10.74
C LYS A 108 17.78 24.69 -10.01
N ARG A 109 16.80 24.09 -10.70
CA ARG A 109 15.46 23.80 -10.19
C ARG A 109 15.26 22.33 -9.87
N LEU A 110 16.27 21.49 -10.13
CA LEU A 110 16.24 20.06 -9.81
C LEU A 110 17.17 19.76 -8.62
N LYS A 111 16.62 19.16 -7.58
CA LYS A 111 17.37 18.56 -6.48
C LYS A 111 17.22 17.05 -6.52
N VAL A 112 18.32 16.31 -6.62
CA VAL A 112 18.29 14.84 -6.58
C VAL A 112 18.74 14.36 -5.20
N LEU A 113 17.90 13.58 -4.53
CA LEU A 113 18.18 12.93 -3.25
C LEU A 113 18.42 11.44 -3.51
N LEU A 114 19.60 10.95 -3.14
CA LEU A 114 19.92 9.54 -3.20
C LEU A 114 19.43 8.83 -1.94
N GLY A 115 18.60 7.80 -2.09
CA GLY A 115 18.20 6.95 -0.99
C GLY A 115 16.82 6.31 -1.13
N ASP A 116 16.47 5.56 -0.09
CA ASP A 116 15.16 4.95 0.06
C ASP A 116 14.13 6.02 0.41
N VAL A 117 13.17 6.27 -0.49
CA VAL A 117 12.08 7.22 -0.24
C VAL A 117 11.28 6.90 1.03
N ILE A 118 11.19 5.63 1.44
CA ILE A 118 10.46 5.22 2.64
C ILE A 118 11.20 5.68 3.90
N LYS A 119 12.54 5.67 3.90
CA LYS A 119 13.38 6.06 5.05
C LYS A 119 13.83 7.51 5.02
N THR A 120 13.90 8.11 3.84
CA THR A 120 14.42 9.47 3.64
C THR A 120 13.44 10.50 4.19
N GLU A 121 13.95 11.50 4.92
CA GLU A 121 13.15 12.66 5.30
C GLU A 121 12.84 13.50 4.07
N LEU A 122 11.55 13.69 3.80
CA LEU A 122 11.09 14.41 2.63
C LEU A 122 11.03 15.90 2.96
N PRO A 123 11.52 16.79 2.07
CA PRO A 123 11.31 18.22 2.24
C PRO A 123 9.82 18.55 2.10
N TYR A 124 9.44 19.80 2.36
CA TYR A 124 8.13 20.29 1.95
C TYR A 124 7.96 20.16 0.42
N PHE A 125 6.75 19.84 -0.03
CA PHE A 125 6.35 19.85 -1.44
C PHE A 125 4.84 20.05 -1.56
N ASP A 126 4.40 20.68 -2.64
CA ASP A 126 2.98 20.95 -2.92
C ASP A 126 2.30 19.78 -3.61
N VAL A 127 3.03 19.11 -4.51
CA VAL A 127 2.52 18.04 -5.37
C VAL A 127 3.50 16.88 -5.43
N CYS A 128 3.00 15.66 -5.39
CA CYS A 128 3.80 14.46 -5.67
C CYS A 128 3.41 13.88 -7.03
N ILE A 129 4.37 13.62 -7.91
CA ILE A 129 4.13 12.92 -9.18
C ILE A 129 5.12 11.76 -9.27
N SER A 130 4.64 10.54 -9.53
CA SER A 130 5.56 9.39 -9.59
C SER A 130 5.06 8.29 -10.52
N ASN A 131 5.99 7.72 -11.28
CA ASN A 131 5.89 6.36 -11.79
C ASN A 131 6.47 5.40 -10.74
N THR A 132 5.65 5.05 -9.76
CA THR A 132 6.13 4.41 -8.53
C THR A 132 6.59 2.97 -8.80
N PRO A 133 7.79 2.56 -8.33
CA PRO A 133 8.20 1.17 -8.35
C PRO A 133 7.20 0.31 -7.56
N TYR A 134 6.74 -0.78 -8.17
CA TYR A 134 5.59 -1.50 -7.65
C TYR A 134 5.79 -2.09 -6.26
N GLN A 135 7.03 -2.46 -5.90
CA GLN A 135 7.36 -3.02 -4.58
C GLN A 135 7.08 -2.06 -3.43
N ILE A 136 7.12 -0.75 -3.68
CA ILE A 136 6.99 0.27 -2.62
C ILE A 136 5.63 0.98 -2.65
N SER A 137 4.66 0.48 -3.42
CA SER A 137 3.37 1.17 -3.61
C SER A 137 2.60 1.38 -2.30
N SER A 138 2.39 0.33 -1.51
CA SER A 138 1.73 0.39 -0.20
C SER A 138 2.45 1.32 0.78
N PRO A 139 3.75 1.11 1.11
CA PRO A 139 4.43 1.95 2.10
C PRO A 139 4.57 3.40 1.62
N LEU A 140 4.68 3.67 0.31
CA LEU A 140 4.69 5.03 -0.21
C LEU A 140 3.35 5.73 0.03
N VAL A 141 2.22 5.08 -0.28
CA VAL A 141 0.90 5.67 -0.05
C VAL A 141 0.71 6.00 1.43
N PHE A 142 1.04 5.07 2.34
CA PHE A 142 0.93 5.33 3.78
C PHE A 142 1.85 6.46 4.25
N LYS A 143 3.10 6.50 3.76
CA LYS A 143 4.02 7.58 4.08
C LYS A 143 3.50 8.95 3.61
N LEU A 144 2.94 9.04 2.41
CA LEU A 144 2.39 10.29 1.87
C LEU A 144 1.16 10.76 2.65
N LEU A 145 0.31 9.82 3.10
CA LEU A 145 -0.88 10.12 3.89
C LEU A 145 -0.55 10.46 5.35
N SER A 146 0.57 9.97 5.90
CA SER A 146 0.97 10.21 7.28
C SER A 146 1.71 11.54 7.48
N LEU A 147 2.16 12.20 6.41
CA LEU A 147 2.89 13.47 6.49
C LEU A 147 2.15 14.51 7.35
N PRO A 148 2.86 15.27 8.20
CA PRO A 148 2.25 16.32 9.02
C PRO A 148 1.69 17.44 8.15
N ASN A 149 2.40 17.78 7.08
CA ASN A 149 1.98 18.73 6.06
C ASN A 149 1.72 17.96 4.76
N PRO A 150 0.50 17.43 4.56
CA PRO A 150 0.20 16.65 3.36
C PRO A 150 0.24 17.54 2.11
N PRO A 151 0.66 16.97 0.95
CA PRO A 151 0.62 17.70 -0.31
C PRO A 151 -0.82 18.01 -0.72
N ARG A 152 -0.98 19.03 -1.56
CA ARG A 152 -2.27 19.38 -2.17
C ARG A 152 -2.84 18.24 -3.00
N THR A 153 -1.98 17.55 -3.76
CA THR A 153 -2.37 16.41 -4.58
C THR A 153 -1.19 15.51 -4.87
N CYS A 154 -1.44 14.21 -5.01
CA CYS A 154 -0.49 13.23 -5.52
C CYS A 154 -1.04 12.61 -6.80
N VAL A 155 -0.26 12.57 -7.88
CA VAL A 155 -0.59 11.85 -9.12
C VAL A 155 0.39 10.70 -9.27
N LEU A 156 -0.08 9.51 -8.89
CA LEU A 156 0.76 8.33 -8.75
C LEU A 156 0.32 7.28 -9.76
N MET A 157 1.28 6.62 -10.39
CA MET A 157 1.02 5.49 -11.26
C MET A 157 1.34 4.19 -10.53
N PHE A 158 0.37 3.27 -10.54
CA PHE A 158 0.48 1.96 -9.91
C PHE A 158 0.09 0.85 -10.88
N GLN A 159 0.38 -0.39 -10.50
CA GLN A 159 -0.26 -1.56 -11.13
C GLN A 159 -1.78 -1.42 -11.05
N ARG A 160 -2.46 -1.90 -12.08
CA ARG A 160 -3.91 -1.81 -12.19
C ARG A 160 -4.63 -2.39 -10.98
N GLU A 161 -4.25 -3.59 -10.53
CA GLU A 161 -4.91 -4.23 -9.38
C GLU A 161 -4.75 -3.40 -8.10
N PHE A 162 -3.53 -2.96 -7.80
CA PHE A 162 -3.26 -2.08 -6.66
C PHE A 162 -4.04 -0.78 -6.73
N ALA A 163 -4.03 -0.10 -7.89
CA ALA A 163 -4.79 1.12 -8.11
C ALA A 163 -6.29 0.90 -7.85
N MET A 164 -6.85 -0.19 -8.38
CA MET A 164 -8.26 -0.52 -8.18
C MET A 164 -8.60 -0.79 -6.71
N ARG A 165 -7.67 -1.35 -5.92
CA ARG A 165 -7.86 -1.52 -4.46
C ARG A 165 -8.00 -0.16 -3.76
N LEU A 166 -7.26 0.87 -4.15
CA LEU A 166 -7.29 2.18 -3.48
C LEU A 166 -8.70 2.80 -3.49
N PHE A 167 -9.40 2.74 -4.62
CA PHE A 167 -10.74 3.33 -4.77
C PHE A 167 -11.87 2.28 -4.79
N ALA A 168 -11.58 1.05 -4.36
CA ALA A 168 -12.61 0.02 -4.22
C ALA A 168 -13.63 0.43 -3.16
N LYS A 169 -14.92 0.19 -3.43
CA LYS A 169 -16.02 0.51 -2.51
C LYS A 169 -16.41 -0.69 -1.65
N PRO A 170 -17.08 -0.48 -0.50
CA PRO A 170 -17.67 -1.57 0.28
C PRO A 170 -18.51 -2.51 -0.61
N GLY A 171 -18.32 -3.81 -0.43
CA GLY A 171 -18.95 -4.87 -1.22
C GLY A 171 -18.18 -5.28 -2.48
N GLU A 172 -17.22 -4.49 -2.95
CA GLU A 172 -16.41 -4.85 -4.11
C GLU A 172 -15.35 -5.90 -3.77
N LYS A 173 -14.99 -6.73 -4.76
CA LYS A 173 -14.01 -7.82 -4.58
C LYS A 173 -12.65 -7.33 -4.06
N LEU A 174 -12.20 -6.18 -4.57
CA LEU A 174 -10.90 -5.57 -4.26
C LEU A 174 -10.93 -4.69 -3.00
N TYR A 175 -12.07 -4.56 -2.32
CA TYR A 175 -12.17 -3.82 -1.07
C TYR A 175 -11.31 -4.49 0.01
N SER A 176 -10.47 -3.70 0.65
CA SER A 176 -9.45 -4.16 1.60
C SER A 176 -9.10 -3.06 2.61
N ARG A 177 -8.30 -3.39 3.62
CA ARG A 177 -7.75 -2.41 4.58
C ARG A 177 -7.14 -1.19 3.91
N LEU A 178 -6.40 -1.39 2.81
CA LEU A 178 -5.83 -0.32 2.00
C LEU A 178 -6.91 0.65 1.47
N SER A 179 -8.04 0.14 1.03
CA SER A 179 -9.17 0.93 0.52
C SER A 179 -9.69 1.86 1.60
N VAL A 180 -9.98 1.31 2.78
CA VAL A 180 -10.55 2.07 3.91
C VAL A 180 -9.56 3.11 4.43
N ASN A 181 -8.30 2.71 4.66
CA ASN A 181 -7.25 3.62 5.12
C ASN A 181 -7.02 4.78 4.16
N ALA A 182 -6.90 4.48 2.86
CA ALA A 182 -6.59 5.51 1.89
C ALA A 182 -7.79 6.47 1.70
N GLN A 183 -9.02 5.96 1.69
CA GLN A 183 -10.23 6.77 1.54
C GLN A 183 -10.57 7.56 2.80
N MET A 184 -10.17 7.08 3.99
CA MET A 184 -10.29 7.83 5.23
C MET A 184 -9.51 9.15 5.17
N TRP A 185 -8.27 9.10 4.67
CA TRP A 185 -7.34 10.23 4.68
C TRP A 185 -7.33 11.07 3.40
N ALA A 186 -7.76 10.53 2.27
CA ALA A 186 -7.72 11.22 0.98
C ALA A 186 -8.95 10.93 0.10
N ARG A 187 -9.30 11.90 -0.75
CA ARG A 187 -10.17 11.65 -1.90
C ARG A 187 -9.35 11.00 -3.00
N ILE A 188 -9.81 9.84 -3.48
CA ILE A 188 -9.09 9.06 -4.48
C ILE A 188 -9.90 9.04 -5.78
N SER A 189 -9.26 9.35 -6.89
CA SER A 189 -9.89 9.33 -8.21
C SER A 189 -9.00 8.66 -9.26
N HIS A 190 -9.63 7.90 -10.15
CA HIS A 190 -8.95 7.29 -11.29
C HIS A 190 -8.74 8.32 -12.40
N VAL A 191 -7.50 8.50 -12.86
CA VAL A 191 -7.11 9.55 -13.80
C VAL A 191 -7.03 9.03 -15.23
N MET A 192 -6.36 7.88 -15.44
CA MET A 192 -6.27 7.19 -16.73
C MET A 192 -5.65 5.80 -16.61
N LYS A 193 -5.93 4.95 -17.60
CA LYS A 193 -5.27 3.65 -17.80
C LYS A 193 -4.01 3.84 -18.65
N VAL A 194 -2.96 3.07 -18.36
CA VAL A 194 -1.70 3.09 -19.10
C VAL A 194 -1.33 1.67 -19.50
N GLY A 195 -1.20 1.47 -20.81
CA GLY A 195 -0.83 0.20 -21.43
C GLY A 195 0.58 -0.27 -21.06
N ARG A 196 0.82 -1.57 -20.81
CA ARG A 196 2.16 -2.14 -20.57
C ARG A 196 3.20 -1.81 -21.66
N ASN A 197 2.75 -1.62 -22.90
CA ASN A 197 3.61 -1.29 -24.04
C ASN A 197 4.21 0.12 -23.98
N ASN A 198 3.73 0.97 -23.05
CA ASN A 198 4.26 2.31 -22.81
C ASN A 198 5.54 2.32 -21.96
N PHE A 199 6.01 1.14 -21.53
CA PHE A 199 7.18 0.98 -20.67
C PHE A 199 8.35 0.29 -21.38
N ASN A 200 9.54 0.43 -20.80
CA ASN A 200 10.74 -0.32 -21.18
C ASN A 200 11.56 -0.72 -19.94
N PRO A 201 11.76 -2.02 -19.66
CA PRO A 201 11.05 -3.15 -20.28
C PRO A 201 9.55 -3.13 -19.97
N PRO A 202 8.69 -3.76 -20.79
CA PRO A 202 7.25 -3.86 -20.51
C PRO A 202 6.99 -4.66 -19.22
N PRO A 203 6.13 -4.19 -18.31
CA PRO A 203 5.65 -5.00 -17.19
C PRO A 203 4.67 -6.09 -17.66
N ASN A 204 4.45 -7.09 -16.80
CA ASN A 204 3.51 -8.18 -17.08
C ASN A 204 2.04 -7.73 -16.98
N VAL A 205 1.78 -6.64 -16.26
CA VAL A 205 0.44 -6.14 -15.94
C VAL A 205 0.24 -4.72 -16.44
N GLU A 206 -1.02 -4.33 -16.58
CA GLU A 206 -1.40 -2.96 -16.91
C GLU A 206 -1.23 -2.01 -15.72
N SER A 207 -1.14 -0.71 -16.00
CA SER A 207 -0.99 0.34 -14.99
C SER A 207 -2.17 1.30 -15.01
N ASN A 208 -2.44 1.94 -13.87
CA ASN A 208 -3.39 3.03 -13.76
C ASN A 208 -2.73 4.22 -13.06
N VAL A 209 -3.06 5.42 -13.53
CA VAL A 209 -2.74 6.67 -12.88
C VAL A 209 -3.90 7.03 -11.96
N VAL A 210 -3.58 7.31 -10.70
CA VAL A 210 -4.53 7.63 -9.64
C VAL A 210 -4.16 8.99 -9.06
N ARG A 211 -5.17 9.78 -8.73
CA ARG A 211 -5.00 11.02 -7.98
C ARG A 211 -5.46 10.80 -6.55
N LEU A 212 -4.61 11.18 -5.60
CA LEU A 212 -4.91 11.23 -4.17
C LEU A 212 -4.88 12.68 -3.73
N GLU A 213 -5.97 13.17 -3.16
CA GLU A 213 -6.10 14.51 -2.60
C GLU A 213 -6.37 14.38 -1.11
N PRO A 214 -5.36 14.58 -0.24
CA PRO A 214 -5.53 14.53 1.21
C PRO A 214 -6.68 15.42 1.68
N LYS A 215 -7.50 14.92 2.60
CA LYS A 215 -8.65 15.66 3.13
C LYS A 215 -8.16 16.80 4.04
N PHE A 216 -8.75 17.98 3.88
CA PHE A 216 -8.51 19.14 4.73
C PHE A 216 -9.84 19.71 5.25
N PRO A 217 -9.99 19.90 6.58
CA PRO A 217 -9.04 19.56 7.65
C PRO A 217 -8.82 18.04 7.75
N ARG A 218 -7.66 17.63 8.27
CA ARG A 218 -7.37 16.20 8.51
C ARG A 218 -8.34 15.68 9.58
N PRO A 219 -8.94 14.49 9.39
CA PRO A 219 -9.76 13.88 10.44
C PRO A 219 -8.96 13.71 11.74
N GLN A 220 -9.57 14.08 12.87
CA GLN A 220 -8.92 14.16 14.18
C GLN A 220 -8.97 12.80 14.89
N ILE A 221 -8.33 11.80 14.31
CA ILE A 221 -8.29 10.42 14.81
C ILE A 221 -6.85 9.93 14.74
N SER A 222 -6.39 9.19 15.75
CA SER A 222 -5.07 8.55 15.72
C SER A 222 -4.99 7.58 14.54
N TYR A 223 -3.91 7.69 13.77
CA TYR A 223 -3.68 6.80 12.64
C TYR A 223 -3.41 5.37 13.12
N GLU A 224 -2.68 5.23 14.22
CA GLU A 224 -2.27 3.98 14.84
C GLU A 224 -3.49 3.20 15.33
N GLU A 225 -4.38 3.86 16.08
CA GLU A 225 -5.66 3.30 16.55
C GLU A 225 -6.53 2.83 15.39
N TRP A 226 -6.67 3.69 14.37
CA TRP A 226 -7.47 3.40 13.19
C TRP A 226 -6.93 2.21 12.38
N ASP A 227 -5.62 2.17 12.12
CA ASP A 227 -5.00 1.06 11.41
C ASP A 227 -5.03 -0.24 12.25
N GLY A 228 -4.85 -0.14 13.58
CA GLY A 228 -4.96 -1.26 14.52
C GLY A 228 -6.33 -1.93 14.48
N LEU A 229 -7.40 -1.14 14.56
CA LEU A 229 -8.78 -1.63 14.42
C LEU A 229 -8.99 -2.32 13.06
N LEU A 230 -8.58 -1.67 11.97
CA LEU A 230 -8.78 -2.21 10.62
C LEU A 230 -7.97 -3.47 10.37
N ARG A 231 -6.78 -3.62 10.98
CA ARG A 231 -5.99 -4.86 10.91
C ARG A 231 -6.80 -6.05 11.40
N ILE A 232 -7.44 -5.94 12.57
CA ILE A 232 -8.30 -7.00 13.12
C ILE A 232 -9.46 -7.28 12.17
N CYS A 233 -10.17 -6.24 11.73
CA CYS A 233 -11.36 -6.38 10.89
C CYS A 233 -11.08 -7.05 9.54
N PHE A 234 -9.91 -6.79 8.93
CA PHE A 234 -9.61 -7.22 7.58
C PHE A 234 -8.78 -8.51 7.48
N VAL A 235 -8.33 -9.12 8.58
CA VAL A 235 -7.64 -10.44 8.55
C VAL A 235 -8.49 -11.46 7.81
N ARG A 236 -9.77 -11.57 8.17
CA ARG A 236 -10.75 -12.41 7.48
C ARG A 236 -11.98 -11.58 7.10
N LYS A 237 -11.81 -10.68 6.12
CA LYS A 237 -12.85 -9.70 5.70
C LYS A 237 -14.23 -10.28 5.35
N ASN A 238 -14.32 -11.58 5.10
CA ASN A 238 -15.55 -12.30 4.78
C ASN A 238 -16.24 -12.95 6.00
N ARG A 239 -15.60 -13.02 7.18
CA ARG A 239 -16.25 -13.43 8.44
C ARG A 239 -16.93 -12.22 9.08
N THR A 240 -17.82 -12.51 10.04
CA THR A 240 -18.50 -11.47 10.83
C THR A 240 -17.52 -10.74 11.74
N LEU A 241 -17.81 -9.49 12.09
CA LEU A 241 -16.98 -8.73 13.04
C LEU A 241 -16.99 -9.39 14.42
N ARG A 242 -18.11 -9.98 14.85
CA ARG A 242 -18.18 -10.84 16.03
C ARG A 242 -17.09 -11.92 16.02
N ALA A 243 -16.97 -12.68 14.93
CA ALA A 243 -15.96 -13.72 14.81
C ALA A 243 -14.53 -13.17 14.69
N ALA A 244 -14.35 -11.96 14.16
CA ALA A 244 -13.04 -11.33 14.06
C ALA A 244 -12.47 -10.91 15.43
N PHE A 245 -13.33 -10.52 16.37
CA PHE A 245 -12.91 -10.05 17.69
C PHE A 245 -13.04 -11.12 18.78
N LEU A 246 -14.18 -11.81 18.86
CA LEU A 246 -14.46 -12.81 19.90
C LEU A 246 -13.99 -14.21 19.50
N GLY A 247 -13.84 -14.45 18.19
CA GLY A 247 -13.45 -15.73 17.63
C GLY A 247 -11.95 -15.85 17.35
N THR A 248 -11.11 -15.00 17.95
CA THR A 248 -9.65 -15.07 17.79
C THR A 248 -8.97 -14.77 19.13
N SER A 249 -8.38 -15.81 19.73
CA SER A 249 -7.78 -15.72 21.07
C SER A 249 -6.70 -14.63 21.18
N ALA A 250 -5.81 -14.53 20.20
CA ALA A 250 -4.75 -13.51 20.20
C ALA A 250 -5.28 -12.06 20.13
N VAL A 251 -6.44 -11.84 19.51
CA VAL A 251 -7.06 -10.50 19.50
C VAL A 251 -7.52 -10.14 20.90
N LEU A 252 -8.19 -11.06 21.61
CA LEU A 252 -8.62 -10.82 22.98
C LEU A 252 -7.44 -10.60 23.93
N GLU A 253 -6.37 -11.41 23.82
CA GLU A 253 -5.16 -11.22 24.63
C GLU A 253 -4.52 -9.83 24.42
N MET A 254 -4.46 -9.37 23.16
CA MET A 254 -3.96 -8.04 22.82
C MET A 254 -4.85 -6.93 23.40
N LEU A 255 -6.17 -7.04 23.24
CA LEU A 255 -7.12 -6.07 23.80
C LEU A 255 -7.08 -6.05 25.33
N GLU A 256 -6.89 -7.20 25.96
CA GLU A 256 -6.76 -7.33 27.42
C GLU A 256 -5.49 -6.64 27.93
N ALA A 257 -4.37 -6.78 27.23
CA ALA A 257 -3.13 -6.08 27.57
C ALA A 257 -3.29 -4.56 27.46
N ASN A 258 -3.87 -4.08 26.35
CA ASN A 258 -4.12 -2.65 26.13
C ASN A 258 -5.11 -2.07 27.15
N TRP A 259 -6.17 -2.82 27.48
CA TRP A 259 -7.16 -2.40 28.46
C TRP A 259 -6.57 -2.30 29.88
N ARG A 260 -5.70 -3.24 30.28
CA ARG A 260 -4.97 -3.14 31.55
C ARG A 260 -4.09 -1.89 31.60
N LEU A 261 -3.38 -1.58 30.51
CA LEU A 261 -2.56 -0.38 30.43
C LEU A 261 -3.42 0.88 30.57
N TRP A 262 -4.57 0.93 29.89
CA TRP A 262 -5.52 2.02 30.03
C TRP A 262 -6.04 2.16 31.46
N CYS A 263 -6.39 1.04 32.11
CA CYS A 263 -6.84 1.05 33.51
C CYS A 263 -5.77 1.62 34.45
N ALA A 264 -4.51 1.20 34.27
CA ALA A 264 -3.39 1.71 35.05
C ALA A 264 -3.14 3.21 34.84
N GLN A 265 -3.38 3.74 33.63
CA GLN A 265 -3.25 5.17 33.33
C GLN A 265 -4.42 6.01 33.88
N ASN A 266 -5.59 5.41 34.10
CA ASN A 266 -6.82 6.09 34.53
C ASN A 266 -7.21 5.74 35.97
N ASP A 267 -6.30 5.16 36.75
CA ASP A 267 -6.51 4.74 38.15
C ASP A 267 -7.74 3.83 38.35
N VAL A 268 -8.04 2.98 37.36
CA VAL A 268 -9.12 1.99 37.44
C VAL A 268 -8.58 0.70 38.06
N VAL A 269 -9.16 0.27 39.18
CA VAL A 269 -8.77 -0.95 39.88
C VAL A 269 -9.20 -2.17 39.07
N VAL A 270 -8.23 -3.04 38.76
CA VAL A 270 -8.44 -4.29 38.02
C VAL A 270 -8.50 -5.46 39.00
N ASP A 271 -9.51 -6.33 38.85
CA ASP A 271 -9.60 -7.58 39.59
C ASP A 271 -8.86 -8.70 38.85
N ASP A 272 -7.66 -9.03 39.33
CA ASP A 272 -6.82 -10.11 38.79
C ASP A 272 -7.10 -11.48 39.43
N THR A 273 -8.23 -11.66 40.12
CA THR A 273 -8.57 -12.98 40.68
C THR A 273 -8.81 -14.03 39.57
N PRO A 274 -8.27 -15.25 39.69
CA PRO A 274 -8.53 -16.34 38.74
C PRO A 274 -10.01 -16.75 38.73
N LEU A 275 -10.48 -17.27 37.60
CA LEU A 275 -11.82 -17.84 37.48
C LEU A 275 -11.96 -19.09 38.36
N THR A 276 -13.17 -19.31 38.87
CA THR A 276 -13.48 -20.39 39.81
C THR A 276 -14.30 -21.49 39.14
N GLY A 277 -13.87 -22.76 39.25
CA GLY A 277 -14.65 -23.98 38.96
C GLY A 277 -15.69 -23.93 37.82
N GLN A 278 -16.92 -23.49 38.14
CA GLN A 278 -18.01 -23.38 37.16
C GLN A 278 -17.75 -22.34 36.07
N GLU A 279 -17.07 -21.24 36.39
CA GLU A 279 -16.63 -20.21 35.43
C GLU A 279 -15.57 -20.80 34.46
N GLU A 280 -14.67 -21.66 34.95
CA GLU A 280 -13.67 -22.35 34.10
C GLU A 280 -14.32 -23.33 33.10
N GLU A 281 -15.35 -24.08 33.51
CA GLU A 281 -16.03 -25.07 32.65
C GLU A 281 -16.81 -24.42 31.49
N VAL A 282 -17.60 -23.37 31.77
CA VAL A 282 -18.37 -22.65 30.74
C VAL A 282 -17.44 -22.02 29.69
N GLU A 283 -16.29 -21.49 30.13
CA GLU A 283 -15.34 -20.86 29.22
C GLU A 283 -14.65 -21.87 28.29
N SER A 284 -14.22 -23.02 28.83
CA SER A 284 -13.58 -24.08 28.04
C SER A 284 -14.43 -24.55 26.85
N MET A 285 -15.75 -24.67 27.05
CA MET A 285 -16.67 -25.08 25.99
C MET A 285 -16.85 -24.01 24.89
N GLU A 286 -16.80 -22.71 25.25
CA GLU A 286 -16.85 -21.61 24.27
C GLU A 286 -15.55 -21.48 23.47
N VAL A 287 -14.41 -21.77 24.10
CA VAL A 287 -13.08 -21.72 23.45
C VAL A 287 -12.92 -22.85 22.44
N ASP A 288 -13.33 -24.07 22.78
CA ASP A 288 -13.21 -25.23 21.87
C ASP A 288 -14.02 -25.06 20.56
N GLN A 289 -15.16 -24.35 20.59
CA GLN A 289 -15.96 -24.06 19.38
C GLN A 289 -15.32 -23.02 18.45
N VAL A 290 -14.48 -22.13 18.98
CA VAL A 290 -13.80 -21.07 18.21
C VAL A 290 -12.59 -21.64 17.45
N GLU A 291 -11.96 -22.68 17.98
CA GLU A 291 -10.66 -23.19 17.54
C GLU A 291 -10.70 -24.07 16.28
N GLU A 292 -11.78 -24.83 16.03
CA GLU A 292 -11.90 -25.65 14.81
C GLU A 292 -11.92 -24.80 13.52
N ASP A 293 -12.39 -23.55 13.60
CA ASP A 293 -12.47 -22.60 12.48
C ASP A 293 -11.17 -21.78 12.27
N GLU A 294 -10.21 -21.82 13.19
CA GLU A 294 -9.00 -20.97 13.15
C GLU A 294 -7.95 -21.47 12.13
N TRP A 295 -7.98 -22.74 11.71
CA TRP A 295 -6.79 -23.36 11.10
C TRP A 295 -6.69 -23.39 9.57
N ASN A 296 -7.77 -23.16 8.81
CA ASN A 296 -7.75 -23.31 7.34
C ASN A 296 -7.78 -21.98 6.53
N GLY A 297 -7.68 -20.81 7.19
CA GLY A 297 -8.08 -19.54 6.58
C GLY A 297 -6.99 -18.49 6.33
N PHE A 298 -5.73 -18.71 6.70
CA PHE A 298 -4.65 -17.75 6.45
C PHE A 298 -4.14 -17.87 5.01
N SER A 299 -5.01 -17.56 4.03
CA SER A 299 -4.63 -17.42 2.63
C SER A 299 -4.61 -15.93 2.26
N ASP A 300 -3.55 -15.22 2.65
CA ASP A 300 -2.95 -14.13 1.86
C ASP A 300 -1.77 -13.53 2.64
N ALA A 301 -0.60 -13.53 1.98
CA ALA A 301 0.65 -12.86 2.33
C ALA A 301 1.01 -12.77 3.83
N GLU A 302 1.82 -13.72 4.32
CA GLU A 302 2.41 -13.70 5.67
C GLU A 302 3.06 -12.35 6.05
N ASP A 303 3.52 -11.57 5.07
CA ASP A 303 4.16 -10.27 5.26
C ASP A 303 3.19 -9.15 5.71
N GLU A 304 1.88 -9.25 5.42
CA GLU A 304 0.87 -8.25 5.80
C GLU A 304 0.15 -8.57 7.12
N LEU A 305 0.41 -9.73 7.72
CA LEU A 305 -0.14 -10.08 9.04
C LEU A 305 0.50 -9.20 10.13
N PRO A 306 -0.29 -8.65 11.07
CA PRO A 306 0.25 -7.98 12.24
C PRO A 306 1.23 -8.86 13.02
N ASP A 307 2.23 -8.26 13.66
CA ASP A 307 3.27 -9.00 14.37
C ASP A 307 2.71 -9.91 15.46
N PHE A 308 1.58 -9.54 16.09
CA PHE A 308 0.90 -10.40 17.05
C PHE A 308 0.31 -11.68 16.43
N PHE A 309 -0.18 -11.63 15.18
CA PHE A 309 -0.62 -12.84 14.47
C PHE A 309 0.57 -13.72 14.06
N LYS A 310 1.71 -13.11 13.71
CA LYS A 310 2.95 -13.83 13.44
C LYS A 310 3.46 -14.54 14.70
N GLU A 311 3.44 -13.86 15.84
CA GLU A 311 3.82 -14.44 17.13
C GLU A 311 2.86 -15.57 17.55
N MET A 312 1.56 -15.43 17.30
CA MET A 312 0.56 -16.47 17.54
C MET A 312 0.86 -17.74 16.71
N THR A 313 1.12 -17.60 15.40
CA THR A 313 1.48 -18.76 14.57
C THR A 313 2.78 -19.44 15.02
N GLN A 314 3.73 -18.70 15.59
CA GLN A 314 4.94 -19.25 16.20
C GLN A 314 4.68 -19.93 17.55
N LYS A 315 3.88 -19.35 18.44
CA LYS A 315 3.51 -19.95 19.75
C LYS A 315 2.76 -21.26 19.59
N VAL A 316 1.86 -21.34 18.60
CA VAL A 316 1.11 -22.56 18.26
C VAL A 316 2.06 -23.62 17.69
N LYS A 317 2.99 -23.26 16.79
CA LYS A 317 4.01 -24.19 16.27
C LYS A 317 4.95 -24.74 17.35
N ASN A 318 5.18 -23.97 18.41
CA ASN A 318 6.10 -24.32 19.50
C ASN A 318 5.42 -25.07 20.66
N GLY A 319 4.13 -25.40 20.57
CA GLY A 319 3.42 -26.17 21.60
C GLY A 319 3.39 -25.49 22.98
N ALA A 320 3.40 -24.16 23.02
CA ALA A 320 3.37 -23.42 24.28
C ALA A 320 2.04 -23.65 25.02
N ASN A 321 2.11 -24.04 26.31
CA ASN A 321 0.94 -24.15 27.17
C ASN A 321 0.21 -22.80 27.24
N ARG A 322 -1.08 -22.80 26.91
CA ARG A 322 -1.95 -21.62 26.96
C ARG A 322 -2.07 -21.12 28.40
N LYS A 323 -1.99 -19.80 28.59
CA LYS A 323 -2.27 -19.17 29.88
C LYS A 323 -3.74 -19.42 30.24
N LYS A 324 -4.01 -19.85 31.47
CA LYS A 324 -5.36 -19.82 32.05
C LYS A 324 -5.88 -18.38 32.02
N LYS A 325 -7.09 -18.18 31.49
CA LYS A 325 -7.71 -16.86 31.38
C LYS A 325 -8.29 -16.45 32.74
N GLY A 326 -8.14 -15.18 33.09
CA GLY A 326 -8.60 -14.60 34.36
C GLY A 326 -9.81 -13.70 34.17
N ARG A 327 -10.37 -13.18 35.27
CA ARG A 327 -11.56 -12.30 35.26
C ARG A 327 -11.47 -11.10 34.33
N VAL A 328 -10.29 -10.53 34.17
CA VAL A 328 -10.04 -9.42 33.24
C VAL A 328 -10.36 -9.78 31.80
N SER A 329 -10.06 -11.02 31.39
CA SER A 329 -10.33 -11.50 30.04
C SER A 329 -11.83 -11.54 29.75
N GLU A 330 -12.63 -11.97 30.74
CA GLU A 330 -14.10 -11.97 30.64
C GLU A 330 -14.67 -10.55 30.59
N VAL A 331 -14.16 -9.64 31.41
CA VAL A 331 -14.58 -8.22 31.39
C VAL A 331 -14.32 -7.60 30.01
N VAL A 332 -13.14 -7.83 29.43
CA VAL A 332 -12.79 -7.33 28.09
C VAL A 332 -13.67 -7.98 27.03
N ARG A 333 -13.93 -9.29 27.12
CA ARG A 333 -14.83 -10.01 26.21
C ARG A 333 -16.25 -9.44 26.26
N GLU A 334 -16.78 -9.16 27.44
CA GLU A 334 -18.11 -8.57 27.63
C GLU A 334 -18.18 -7.16 27.05
N LYS A 335 -17.15 -6.33 27.30
CA LYS A 335 -17.05 -4.99 26.71
C LYS A 335 -17.04 -5.03 25.18
N VAL A 336 -16.26 -5.93 24.60
CA VAL A 336 -16.25 -6.16 23.14
C VAL A 336 -17.62 -6.58 22.64
N ARG A 337 -18.31 -7.48 23.36
CA ARG A 337 -19.66 -7.93 23.03
C ARG A 337 -20.64 -6.76 23.02
N LYS A 338 -20.69 -5.98 24.11
CA LYS A 338 -21.53 -4.79 24.27
C LYS A 338 -21.32 -3.79 23.13
N VAL A 339 -20.07 -3.48 22.78
CA VAL A 339 -19.75 -2.54 21.69
C VAL A 339 -20.28 -3.06 20.35
N LEU A 340 -20.04 -4.33 20.02
CA LEU A 340 -20.40 -4.90 18.72
C LEU A 340 -21.92 -5.14 18.57
N GLU A 341 -22.58 -5.57 19.63
CA GLU A 341 -23.98 -6.01 19.61
C GLU A 341 -24.94 -4.88 19.97
N ASP A 342 -24.71 -4.19 21.08
CA ASP A 342 -25.68 -3.26 21.66
C ASP A 342 -25.51 -1.85 21.08
N GLU A 343 -24.28 -1.33 21.09
CA GLU A 343 -24.01 0.06 20.73
C GLU A 343 -23.91 0.27 19.22
N THR A 344 -23.05 -0.53 18.56
CA THR A 344 -22.77 -0.36 17.14
C THR A 344 -23.75 -1.11 16.26
N LYS A 345 -24.26 -2.27 16.72
CA LYS A 345 -25.07 -3.23 15.95
C LYS A 345 -24.34 -3.74 14.71
N LEU A 346 -23.02 -3.91 14.81
CA LEU A 346 -22.15 -4.33 13.73
C LEU A 346 -21.68 -5.79 13.86
N ALA A 347 -22.00 -6.48 14.96
CA ALA A 347 -21.54 -7.83 15.26
C ALA A 347 -21.67 -8.80 14.06
N ASP A 348 -22.83 -8.84 13.40
CA ASP A 348 -23.10 -9.77 12.29
C ASP A 348 -22.72 -9.21 10.91
N LYS A 349 -22.30 -7.93 10.83
CA LYS A 349 -21.75 -7.37 9.60
C LYS A 349 -20.37 -7.98 9.33
N ARG A 350 -19.98 -7.96 8.05
CA ARG A 350 -18.66 -8.38 7.58
C ARG A 350 -17.87 -7.15 7.18
N ALA A 351 -16.58 -7.09 7.52
CA ALA A 351 -15.74 -5.93 7.24
C ALA A 351 -15.76 -5.52 5.76
N ARG A 352 -15.91 -6.48 4.84
CA ARG A 352 -16.01 -6.19 3.40
C ARG A 352 -17.20 -5.31 2.99
N LEU A 353 -18.25 -5.23 3.83
CA LEU A 353 -19.49 -4.50 3.57
C LEU A 353 -19.60 -3.21 4.37
N CYS A 354 -18.72 -3.01 5.35
CA CYS A 354 -18.70 -1.81 6.19
C CYS A 354 -17.99 -0.68 5.45
N ASP A 355 -18.48 0.55 5.64
CA ASP A 355 -17.83 1.78 5.16
C ASP A 355 -16.99 2.44 6.25
N GLU A 356 -16.35 3.57 5.95
CA GLU A 356 -15.56 4.32 6.93
C GLU A 356 -16.41 4.78 8.14
N GLY A 357 -17.69 5.08 7.94
CA GLY A 357 -18.60 5.50 9.01
C GLY A 357 -18.87 4.39 10.01
N ASP A 358 -19.08 3.16 9.54
CA ASP A 358 -19.22 1.98 10.39
C ASP A 358 -17.97 1.77 11.26
N PHE A 359 -16.77 1.86 10.67
CA PHE A 359 -15.51 1.72 11.41
C PHE A 359 -15.26 2.85 12.40
N LEU A 360 -15.64 4.09 12.06
CA LEU A 360 -15.55 5.23 12.97
C LEU A 360 -16.47 5.07 14.19
N LYS A 361 -17.71 4.63 13.95
CA LYS A 361 -18.66 4.34 15.02
C LYS A 361 -18.10 3.27 15.97
N MET A 362 -17.49 2.23 15.40
CA MET A 362 -16.87 1.15 16.16
C MET A 362 -15.67 1.62 16.96
N LEU A 363 -14.73 2.37 16.34
CA LEU A 363 -13.57 2.92 17.04
C LEU A 363 -14.00 3.83 18.21
N TYR A 364 -14.98 4.71 17.97
CA TYR A 364 -15.49 5.59 19.00
C TYR A 364 -16.07 4.81 20.18
N ALA A 365 -16.92 3.81 19.91
CA ALA A 365 -17.53 2.98 20.95
C ALA A 365 -16.49 2.17 21.76
N PHE A 366 -15.48 1.60 21.10
CA PHE A 366 -14.37 0.93 21.80
C PHE A 366 -13.61 1.88 22.72
N ASN A 367 -13.28 3.08 22.25
CA ASN A 367 -12.58 4.07 23.05
C ASN A 367 -13.40 4.54 24.27
N GLN A 368 -14.74 4.59 24.17
CA GLN A 368 -15.61 4.89 25.33
C GLN A 368 -15.54 3.81 26.41
N GLU A 369 -15.30 2.55 26.02
CA GLU A 369 -15.15 1.42 26.95
C GLU A 369 -13.71 1.25 27.50
N GLY A 370 -12.80 2.14 27.10
CA GLY A 370 -11.37 2.09 27.44
C GLY A 370 -10.57 1.06 26.63
N ILE A 371 -11.13 0.58 25.51
CA ILE A 371 -10.46 -0.38 24.63
C ILE A 371 -9.75 0.37 23.51
N HIS A 372 -8.44 0.17 23.43
CA HIS A 372 -7.52 0.83 22.51
C HIS A 372 -6.76 -0.20 21.66
N PHE A 373 -6.37 0.18 20.44
CA PHE A 373 -5.75 -0.69 19.43
C PHE A 373 -4.26 -0.43 19.21
N SER A 374 -3.67 0.48 19.97
CA SER A 374 -2.24 0.85 19.90
C SER A 374 -1.58 0.97 21.26
#